data_AF-A0A359FYI4-F1
#
_entry.id   AF-A0A359FYI4-F1
#
_cell.length_a   1.000
_cell.length_b   1.000
_cell.length_c   1.000
_cell.angle_alpha   90.00
_cell.angle_beta   90.00
_cell.angle_gamma   90.00
#
_symmetry.space_group_name_H-M   'P 1'
#
loop_
_entity.id
_entity.type
_entity.pdbx_description
1 polymer ?
#
loop_
_entity_poly.entity_id
_entity_poly.type
_entity_poly.pdbx_seq_one_letter_code
_entity_poly.pdbx_strand_id
1 'polypeptide(L)'
;MKRLTAWEEGKAYYPECFEEPCLGMGCEEEICEFNVKVCETLARYEDTNLTPEQLIEIDRLYLEKCEEVNRLREKQMPEKPHKIITPPSGAVAVKCPACDETVAGAFHYCPYCGTRMPWGDEDE
;
A
#
# COMPACT_ATOMS: atom_id res chain seq x y z
N MET A 1 -13.97 -11.99 23.09
CA MET A 1 -14.82 -13.02 22.46
C MET A 1 -14.38 -14.38 23.00
N LYS A 2 -15.31 -15.29 23.33
CA LYS A 2 -14.96 -16.68 23.67
C LYS A 2 -14.57 -17.40 22.37
N ARG A 3 -13.46 -18.12 22.38
CA ARG A 3 -12.99 -18.93 21.24
C ARG A 3 -13.92 -20.14 21.04
N LEU A 4 -14.31 -20.39 19.80
CA LEU A 4 -15.24 -21.46 19.39
C LEU A 4 -14.52 -22.67 18.80
N THR A 5 -13.27 -22.51 18.35
CA THR A 5 -12.48 -23.58 17.74
C THR A 5 -11.23 -23.93 18.55
N ALA A 6 -10.68 -25.11 18.32
CA ALA A 6 -9.37 -25.51 18.80
C ALA A 6 -8.60 -26.27 17.70
N TRP A 7 -7.30 -26.49 17.94
CA TRP A 7 -6.41 -27.20 17.03
C TRP A 7 -5.95 -28.51 17.65
N GLU A 8 -6.04 -29.61 16.90
CA GLU A 8 -5.50 -30.92 17.27
C GLU A 8 -4.91 -31.58 16.01
N GLU A 9 -3.67 -32.05 16.09
CA GLU A 9 -2.94 -32.66 14.95
C GLU A 9 -2.98 -31.84 13.64
N GLY A 10 -3.04 -30.50 13.75
CA GLY A 10 -3.12 -29.60 12.59
C GLY A 10 -4.51 -29.48 11.97
N LYS A 11 -5.53 -30.06 12.58
CA LYS A 11 -6.94 -29.93 12.18
C LYS A 11 -7.70 -29.05 13.17
N ALA A 12 -8.53 -28.16 12.63
CA ALA A 12 -9.44 -27.38 13.44
C ALA A 12 -10.70 -28.19 13.78
N TYR A 13 -11.17 -28.06 15.02
CA TYR A 13 -12.41 -28.69 15.46
C TYR A 13 -13.19 -27.76 16.41
N TYR A 14 -14.47 -28.07 16.61
CA TYR A 14 -15.33 -27.40 17.59
C TYR A 14 -15.31 -28.18 18.91
N PRO A 15 -14.70 -27.68 20.00
CA PRO A 15 -14.64 -28.40 21.27
C PRO A 15 -16.02 -28.73 21.84
N GLU A 16 -16.96 -27.79 21.70
CA GLU A 16 -18.34 -27.95 22.18
C GLU A 16 -19.09 -29.08 21.44
N CYS A 17 -18.66 -29.50 20.25
CA CYS A 17 -19.25 -30.67 19.58
C CYS A 17 -19.00 -31.97 20.34
N PHE A 18 -17.94 -32.07 21.15
CA PHE A 18 -17.66 -33.24 21.97
C PHE A 18 -18.43 -33.23 23.31
N GLU A 19 -19.23 -32.20 23.56
CA GLU A 19 -20.11 -32.07 24.72
C GLU A 19 -21.56 -32.46 24.35
N GLU A 20 -22.42 -32.69 25.35
CA GLU A 20 -23.84 -32.95 25.14
C GLU A 20 -24.54 -31.75 24.49
N PRO A 21 -25.50 -31.94 23.56
CA PRO A 21 -26.10 -33.21 23.12
C PRO A 21 -25.40 -33.85 21.91
N CYS A 22 -24.33 -33.23 21.39
CA CYS A 22 -23.71 -33.65 20.15
C CYS A 22 -22.82 -34.89 20.33
N LEU A 23 -21.95 -34.89 21.35
CA LEU A 23 -21.03 -35.99 21.67
C LEU A 23 -20.19 -36.46 20.47
N GLY A 24 -19.87 -35.55 19.55
CA GLY A 24 -19.10 -35.82 18.34
C GLY A 24 -19.90 -36.47 17.21
N MET A 25 -21.22 -36.62 17.34
CA MET A 25 -22.09 -37.30 16.37
C MET A 25 -22.71 -36.34 15.32
N GLY A 26 -22.40 -35.04 15.39
CA GLY A 26 -23.18 -33.95 14.79
C GLY A 26 -23.15 -33.81 13.27
N CYS A 27 -22.52 -34.72 12.52
CA CYS A 27 -22.57 -34.71 11.06
C CYS A 27 -23.07 -36.04 10.51
N GLU A 28 -24.06 -35.98 9.62
CA GLU A 28 -24.63 -37.15 8.93
C GLU A 28 -23.61 -37.76 7.96
N GLU A 29 -22.72 -36.92 7.41
CA GLU A 29 -21.57 -37.31 6.60
C GLU A 29 -20.32 -37.45 7.49
N GLU A 30 -19.64 -38.59 7.40
CA GLU A 30 -18.45 -38.91 8.22
C GLU A 30 -17.32 -37.87 8.05
N ILE A 31 -17.22 -37.24 6.87
CA ILE A 31 -16.32 -36.13 6.58
C ILE A 31 -17.05 -35.08 5.74
N CYS A 32 -17.68 -34.10 6.40
CA CYS A 32 -18.22 -32.94 5.70
C CYS A 32 -17.10 -31.93 5.37
N GLU A 33 -16.60 -31.95 4.13
CA GLU A 33 -15.56 -31.03 3.65
C GLU A 33 -15.90 -29.55 3.89
N PHE A 34 -17.18 -29.18 3.72
CA PHE A 34 -17.63 -27.82 3.97
C PHE A 34 -17.47 -27.43 5.44
N ASN A 35 -17.86 -28.30 6.39
CA ASN A 35 -17.71 -28.04 7.82
C ASN A 35 -16.24 -27.95 8.23
N VAL A 36 -15.37 -28.81 7.69
CA VAL A 36 -13.92 -28.71 7.91
C VAL A 36 -13.40 -27.35 7.48
N LYS A 37 -13.76 -26.90 6.27
CA LYS A 37 -13.34 -25.60 5.74
C LYS A 37 -13.86 -24.42 6.57
N VAL A 38 -15.10 -24.48 7.05
CA VAL A 38 -15.68 -23.47 7.94
C VAL A 38 -14.91 -23.43 9.26
N CYS A 39 -14.66 -24.58 9.89
CA CYS A 39 -13.96 -24.67 11.16
C CYS A 39 -12.52 -24.14 11.06
N GLU A 40 -11.77 -24.56 10.04
CA GLU A 40 -10.42 -24.06 9.78
C GLU A 40 -10.38 -22.56 9.51
N THR A 41 -11.35 -22.05 8.76
CA THR A 41 -11.42 -20.62 8.45
C THR A 41 -11.71 -19.81 9.71
N LEU A 42 -12.65 -20.26 10.53
CA LEU A 42 -12.96 -19.63 11.80
C LEU A 42 -11.76 -19.68 12.76
N ALA A 43 -11.09 -20.83 12.87
CA ALA A 43 -9.91 -20.98 13.71
C ALA A 43 -8.79 -20.02 13.33
N ARG A 44 -8.53 -19.85 12.02
CA ARG A 44 -7.55 -18.86 11.54
C ARG A 44 -7.94 -17.42 11.90
N TYR A 45 -9.23 -17.07 11.83
CA TYR A 45 -9.67 -15.75 12.28
C TYR A 45 -9.49 -15.58 13.79
N GLU A 46 -9.84 -16.59 14.59
CA GLU A 46 -9.63 -16.57 16.04
C GLU A 46 -8.14 -16.49 16.43
N ASP A 47 -7.25 -17.11 15.65
CA ASP A 47 -5.80 -17.04 15.85
C ASP A 47 -5.22 -15.63 15.63
N THR A 48 -5.91 -14.75 14.88
CA THR A 48 -5.51 -13.34 14.79
C THR A 48 -5.65 -12.61 16.13
N ASN A 49 -6.42 -13.17 17.08
CA ASN A 49 -6.76 -12.56 18.37
C ASN A 49 -7.37 -11.14 18.24
N LEU A 50 -7.96 -10.83 17.08
CA LEU A 50 -8.66 -9.58 16.84
C LEU A 50 -10.16 -9.79 17.04
N THR A 51 -10.81 -8.83 17.70
CA THR A 51 -12.27 -8.78 17.75
C THR A 51 -12.84 -8.16 16.48
N PRO A 52 -14.10 -8.46 16.12
CA PRO A 52 -14.76 -7.79 14.99
C PRO A 52 -14.72 -6.25 15.08
N GLU A 53 -14.85 -5.69 16.29
CA GLU A 53 -14.77 -4.24 16.52
C GLU A 53 -13.38 -3.69 16.23
N GLN A 54 -12.32 -4.43 16.61
CA GLN A 54 -10.94 -4.04 16.29
C GLN A 54 -10.67 -4.07 14.79
N LEU A 55 -11.20 -5.07 14.06
CA LEU A 55 -11.09 -5.14 12.62
C LEU A 55 -11.76 -3.94 11.93
N ILE A 56 -12.97 -3.59 12.36
CA ILE A 56 -13.68 -2.40 11.83
C ILE A 56 -12.88 -1.13 12.09
N GLU A 57 -12.29 -0.98 13.27
CA GLU A 57 -11.47 0.19 13.58
C GLU A 57 -10.16 0.21 12.77
N ILE A 58 -9.52 -0.94 12.54
CA ILE A 58 -8.34 -1.05 11.67
C ILE A 58 -8.69 -0.61 10.24
N ASP A 59 -9.81 -1.09 9.68
CA ASP A 59 -10.26 -0.72 8.34
C ASP A 59 -10.52 0.79 8.22
N ARG A 60 -11.15 1.38 9.26
CA ARG A 60 -11.38 2.82 9.34
C ARG A 60 -10.06 3.60 9.36
N LEU A 61 -9.13 3.21 10.24
CA LEU A 61 -7.82 3.86 10.35
C LEU A 61 -7.01 3.72 9.06
N TYR A 62 -7.09 2.56 8.41
CA TYR A 62 -6.43 2.33 7.13
C TYR A 62 -6.95 3.29 6.04
N LEU A 63 -8.27 3.48 5.96
CA LEU A 63 -8.88 4.44 5.03
C LEU A 63 -8.41 5.87 5.30
N GLU A 64 -8.45 6.32 6.55
CA GLU A 64 -7.99 7.66 6.95
C GLU A 64 -6.50 7.87 6.61
N LYS A 65 -5.66 6.85 6.82
CA LYS A 65 -4.24 6.90 6.43
C LYS A 65 -4.05 6.99 4.93
N CYS A 66 -4.85 6.28 4.14
CA CYS A 66 -4.77 6.36 2.68
C CYS A 66 -5.11 7.77 2.18
N GLU A 67 -6.15 8.40 2.73
CA GLU A 67 -6.51 9.78 2.41
C GLU A 67 -5.39 10.76 2.78
N GLU A 68 -4.80 10.61 3.96
CA GLU A 68 -3.69 11.46 4.40
C GLU A 68 -2.46 11.30 3.50
N VAL A 69 -2.11 10.06 3.13
CA VAL A 69 -1.01 9.79 2.19
C VAL A 69 -1.27 10.45 0.84
N ASN A 70 -2.50 10.43 0.34
CA ASN A 70 -2.86 11.11 -0.92
C ASN A 70 -2.72 12.64 -0.79
N ARG A 71 -3.21 13.24 0.30
CA ARG A 71 -3.05 14.68 0.56
C ARG A 71 -1.58 15.10 0.62
N LEU A 72 -0.73 14.29 1.27
CA LEU A 72 0.71 14.56 1.35
C LEU A 72 1.40 14.42 0.01
N ARG A 73 1.02 13.42 -0.80
CA ARG A 73 1.54 13.26 -2.16
C ARG A 73 1.22 14.48 -3.01
N GLU A 74 0.00 14.98 -2.97
CA GLU A 74 -0.40 16.19 -3.71
C GLU A 74 0.44 17.41 -3.32
N LYS A 75 0.68 17.64 -2.02
CA LYS A 75 1.55 18.73 -1.54
C LYS A 75 3.01 18.59 -1.96
N GLN A 76 3.48 17.35 -2.12
CA GLN A 76 4.85 17.04 -2.51
C GLN A 76 5.00 16.90 -4.03
N MET A 77 3.92 17.03 -4.81
CA MET A 77 4.04 17.02 -6.26
C MET A 77 4.89 18.23 -6.68
N PRO A 78 6.06 18.01 -7.29
CA PRO A 78 6.87 19.11 -7.76
C PRO A 78 6.05 19.87 -8.80
N GLU A 79 5.90 21.18 -8.61
CA GLU A 79 5.34 22.04 -9.64
C GLU A 79 6.21 21.90 -10.89
N LYS A 80 5.58 21.69 -12.05
CA LYS A 80 6.32 21.74 -13.32
C LYS A 80 6.91 23.14 -13.42
N PRO A 81 8.24 23.28 -13.56
CA PRO A 81 8.85 24.58 -13.68
C PRO A 81 8.23 25.31 -14.87
N HIS A 82 7.74 26.53 -14.62
CA HIS A 82 7.17 27.38 -15.66
C HIS A 82 8.21 27.61 -16.75
N LYS A 83 7.77 27.53 -18.01
CA LYS A 83 8.65 27.83 -19.13
C LYS A 83 9.10 29.28 -19.03
N ILE A 84 10.40 29.52 -18.84
CA ILE A 84 10.97 30.85 -19.04
C ILE A 84 11.02 31.06 -20.55
N ILE A 85 9.99 31.71 -21.10
CA ILE A 85 9.82 31.93 -22.55
C ILE A 85 10.89 32.89 -23.09
N THR A 86 11.44 33.76 -22.23
CA THR A 86 12.47 34.73 -22.62
C THR A 86 13.70 34.59 -21.73
N PRO A 87 14.86 34.20 -22.28
CA PRO A 87 16.11 34.29 -21.55
C PRO A 87 16.29 35.72 -21.01
N PRO A 88 16.83 35.91 -19.79
CA PRO A 88 17.21 37.24 -19.34
C PRO A 88 18.12 37.89 -20.38
N SER A 89 17.89 39.18 -20.67
CA SER A 89 18.55 39.91 -21.74
C SER A 89 20.07 39.66 -21.77
N GLY A 90 20.56 38.96 -22.81
CA GLY A 90 21.96 38.58 -22.96
C GLY A 90 22.25 37.07 -22.86
N ALA A 91 21.30 36.25 -22.38
CA ALA A 91 21.49 34.80 -22.33
C ALA A 91 21.13 34.12 -23.67
N VAL A 92 22.01 33.22 -24.14
CA VAL A 92 21.79 32.42 -25.36
C VAL A 92 20.77 31.32 -25.06
N ALA A 93 19.80 31.12 -25.95
CA ALA A 93 18.87 30.00 -25.88
C ALA A 93 19.52 28.71 -26.40
N VAL A 94 19.51 27.65 -25.61
CA VAL A 94 20.12 26.35 -25.93
C VAL A 94 19.12 25.22 -25.71
N LYS A 95 19.23 24.13 -26.48
CA LYS A 95 18.35 22.96 -26.34
C LYS A 95 18.90 21.98 -25.30
N CYS A 96 18.03 21.45 -24.44
CA CYS A 96 18.37 20.38 -23.52
C CYS A 96 18.60 19.07 -24.28
N PRO A 97 19.72 18.35 -24.04
CA PRO A 97 20.02 17.10 -24.73
C PRO A 97 19.08 15.93 -24.34
N ALA A 98 18.39 16.01 -23.20
CA ALA A 98 17.55 14.93 -22.69
C ALA A 98 16.05 15.11 -22.99
N CYS A 99 15.52 16.34 -22.90
CA CYS A 99 14.09 16.61 -23.09
C CYS A 99 13.77 17.51 -24.29
N ASP A 100 14.77 17.90 -25.09
CA ASP A 100 14.68 18.79 -26.26
C ASP A 100 14.03 20.18 -26.00
N GLU A 101 13.81 20.52 -24.74
CA GLU A 101 13.24 21.82 -24.35
C GLU A 101 14.30 22.92 -24.43
N THR A 102 13.87 24.13 -24.82
CA THR A 102 14.77 25.28 -24.94
C THR A 102 14.93 25.95 -23.57
N VAL A 103 16.18 26.08 -23.12
CA VAL A 103 16.60 26.63 -21.83
C VAL A 103 17.62 27.75 -22.04
N ALA A 104 17.83 28.61 -21.04
CA ALA A 104 18.89 29.60 -21.11
C ALA A 104 20.27 28.95 -20.86
N GLY A 105 21.29 29.33 -21.64
CA GLY A 105 22.66 28.82 -21.54
C GLY A 105 23.42 29.21 -20.27
N ALA A 106 22.76 29.86 -19.32
CA ALA A 106 23.30 30.22 -18.00
C ALA A 106 23.00 29.16 -16.91
N PHE A 107 22.19 28.13 -17.21
CA PHE A 107 21.83 27.12 -16.23
C PHE A 107 22.72 25.87 -16.32
N HIS A 108 23.34 25.48 -15.21
CA HIS A 108 24.10 24.22 -15.09
C HIS A 108 23.21 22.96 -15.18
N TYR A 109 21.90 23.10 -14.95
CA TYR A 109 20.91 22.02 -15.02
C TYR A 109 19.67 22.47 -15.78
N CYS A 110 19.07 21.55 -16.55
CA CYS A 110 17.82 21.80 -17.25
C CYS A 110 16.68 21.97 -16.23
N PRO A 111 15.96 23.10 -16.20
CA PRO A 111 14.85 23.31 -15.27
C PRO A 111 13.74 22.26 -15.46
N TYR A 112 13.50 21.77 -16.67
CA TYR A 112 12.37 20.89 -16.95
C TYR A 112 12.58 19.41 -16.61
N CYS A 113 13.79 18.90 -16.76
CA CYS A 113 14.09 17.47 -16.57
C CYS A 113 15.24 17.20 -15.60
N GLY A 114 15.89 18.24 -15.07
CA GLY A 114 17.00 18.11 -14.12
C GLY A 114 18.32 17.64 -14.73
N THR A 115 18.40 17.44 -16.05
CA THR A 115 19.64 16.98 -16.72
C THR A 115 20.74 18.03 -16.62
N ARG A 116 21.97 17.64 -16.24
CA ARG A 116 23.16 18.51 -16.23
C ARG A 116 23.48 18.96 -17.66
N MET A 117 23.66 20.26 -17.87
CA MET A 117 24.03 20.82 -19.17
C MET A 117 25.54 20.65 -19.40
N PRO A 118 26.00 20.36 -20.64
CA PRO A 118 27.40 20.02 -20.89
C PRO A 118 28.35 21.24 -20.97
N TRP A 119 27.84 22.45 -20.77
CA TRP A 119 28.60 23.70 -20.71
C TRP A 119 28.47 24.26 -19.29
N GLY A 120 29.48 23.99 -18.47
CA GLY A 120 29.53 24.35 -17.06
C GLY A 120 30.79 23.88 -16.35
N ASP A 121 31.85 23.56 -17.11
CA ASP A 121 33.19 23.23 -16.61
C ASP A 121 34.19 24.31 -17.08
N GLU A 122 33.80 25.58 -17.02
CA GLU A 122 34.74 26.71 -17.07
C GLU A 122 34.60 27.44 -15.74
N ASP A 123 35.33 26.95 -14.73
CA ASP A 123 35.87 27.67 -13.57
C ASP A 123 36.42 26.64 -12.57
N GLU A 124 37.65 26.20 -12.80
CA GLU A 124 38.61 25.79 -11.75
C GLU A 124 39.63 26.92 -11.59
#